data_AF-A0AAD6G0Y6-F1
#
_entry.id   AF-A0AAD6G0Y6-F1
#
_cell.length_a   1.000
_cell.length_b   1.000
_cell.length_c   1.000
_cell.angle_alpha   90.00
_cell.angle_beta   90.00
_cell.angle_gamma   90.00
#
_symmetry.space_group_name_H-M   'P 1'
#
loop_
_entity.id
_entity.type
_entity.pdbx_description
1 polymer ?
#
loop_
_entity_poly.entity_id
_entity_poly.type
_entity_poly.pdbx_seq_one_letter_code
_entity_poly.pdbx_strand_id
1 'polypeptide(L)' 'MAICPIAKLISSFKTYSVWRSTLILSFVSCYLMWAIVFMAQLHPLIAPKRADIRPDRVPE' A
#
# COMPACT_ATOMS: atom_id res chain seq x y z
N MET A 1 -28.27 2.42 -13.59
CA MET A 1 -28.08 1.63 -14.82
C MET A 1 -26.86 2.14 -15.59
N ALA A 2 -25.63 1.87 -15.12
CA ALA A 2 -24.40 2.19 -15.87
C ALA A 2 -23.20 1.34 -15.42
N ILE A 3 -23.46 0.13 -14.92
CA ILE A 3 -22.42 -0.83 -14.48
C ILE A 3 -21.92 -1.69 -15.67
N CYS A 4 -22.66 -1.68 -16.79
CA CYS A 4 -22.35 -2.47 -17.98
C CYS A 4 -20.99 -2.17 -18.67
N PRO A 5 -20.43 -0.95 -18.71
CA PRO A 5 -19.16 -0.74 -19.40
C PRO A 5 -17.96 -1.30 -18.63
N ILE A 6 -17.98 -1.26 -17.29
CA ILE A 6 -16.92 -1.83 -16.44
C ILE A 6 -16.89 -3.36 -16.61
N ALA A 7 -18.07 -3.99 -16.66
CA ALA A 7 -18.18 -5.44 -16.86
C ALA A 7 -17.70 -5.88 -18.25
N LYS A 8 -17.90 -5.07 -19.29
CA LYS A 8 -17.53 -5.38 -20.68
C LYS A 8 -16.03 -5.23 -20.95
N LEU A 9 -15.37 -4.24 -20.33
CA LEU A 9 -13.90 -4.05 -20.47
C LEU A 9 -13.11 -5.19 -19.80
N ILE A 10 -13.65 -5.73 -18.72
CA ILE A 10 -13.06 -6.86 -17.99
C ILE A 10 -13.30 -8.19 -18.70
N SER A 11 -14.34 -8.30 -19.55
CA SER A 11 -14.76 -9.58 -20.08
C SER A 11 -14.02 -10.08 -21.33
N SER A 12 -13.09 -9.29 -21.89
CA SER A 12 -12.37 -9.66 -23.13
C SER A 12 -11.13 -10.54 -22.88
N PHE A 13 -10.74 -10.76 -21.63
CA PHE A 13 -9.62 -11.63 -21.27
C PHE A 13 -10.11 -13.08 -21.14
N LYS A 14 -9.62 -13.95 -22.01
CA LYS A 14 -9.90 -15.40 -22.11
C LYS A 14 -9.35 -16.21 -20.90
N THR A 15 -9.52 -15.73 -19.67
CA THR A 15 -9.22 -16.38 -18.38
C THR A 15 -9.80 -15.53 -17.23
N TYR A 16 -11.12 -15.60 -17.01
CA TYR A 16 -11.84 -14.78 -16.02
C TYR A 16 -11.43 -15.04 -14.55
N SER A 17 -10.97 -16.25 -14.22
CA SER A 17 -10.62 -16.65 -12.86
C SER A 17 -9.27 -16.06 -12.42
N VAL A 18 -8.24 -16.25 -13.24
CA VAL A 18 -6.87 -15.79 -12.95
C VAL A 18 -6.85 -14.28 -12.76
N TRP A 19 -7.50 -13.53 -13.66
CA TRP A 19 -7.48 -12.07 -13.63
C TRP A 19 -8.17 -11.48 -12.39
N ARG A 20 -9.28 -12.06 -11.94
CA ARG A 20 -9.95 -11.64 -10.69
C ARG A 20 -9.07 -11.90 -9.47
N SER A 21 -8.48 -13.09 -9.40
CA SER A 21 -7.64 -13.48 -8.27
C SER A 21 -6.34 -12.67 -8.20
N THR A 22 -5.68 -12.39 -9.33
CA THR A 22 -4.42 -11.62 -9.34
C THR A 22 -4.64 -10.16 -8.96
N LEU A 23 -5.76 -9.55 -9.37
CA LEU A 23 -6.08 -8.18 -8.98
C LEU A 23 -6.41 -8.09 -7.49
N ILE A 24 -7.30 -8.96 -7.00
CA ILE A 24 -7.66 -8.97 -5.58
C ILE A 24 -6.42 -9.22 -4.72
N LEU A 25 -5.57 -10.18 -5.09
CA LEU A 25 -4.35 -10.49 -4.36
C LEU A 25 -3.37 -9.31 -4.32
N SER A 26 -3.16 -8.63 -5.46
CA SER A 26 -2.26 -7.47 -5.54
C SER A 26 -2.74 -6.29 -4.70
N PHE A 27 -4.05 -6.01 -4.70
CA PHE A 27 -4.63 -4.95 -3.86
C PHE A 27 -4.49 -5.29 -2.37
N VAL A 28 -4.77 -6.53 -1.99
CA VAL A 28 -4.65 -6.99 -0.61
C VAL A 28 -3.20 -6.96 -0.14
N SER A 29 -2.24 -7.42 -0.94
CA SER A 29 -0.82 -7.43 -0.56
C SER A 29 -0.25 -6.01 -0.41
N CYS A 30 -0.62 -5.11 -1.31
CA CYS A 30 -0.20 -3.71 -1.26
C CYS A 30 -0.79 -3.00 -0.03
N TYR A 31 -2.06 -3.26 0.27
CA TYR A 31 -2.73 -2.71 1.46
C TYR A 31 -2.14 -3.27 2.77
N LEU A 32 -1.85 -4.58 2.85
CA LEU A 32 -1.26 -5.20 4.03
C LEU A 32 0.13 -4.64 4.33
N MET A 33 1.00 -4.50 3.32
CA MET A 33 2.32 -3.87 3.49
C MET A 33 2.18 -2.47 4.09
N TRP A 34 1.28 -1.66 3.54
CA TRP A 34 1.05 -0.29 4.00
C TRP A 34 0.47 -0.24 5.42
N ALA A 35 -0.53 -1.07 5.71
CA ALA A 35 -1.18 -1.13 7.03
C ALA A 35 -0.22 -1.56 8.14
N ILE A 36 0.64 -2.54 7.88
CA ILE A 36 1.65 -3.01 8.86
C ILE A 36 2.64 -1.90 9.18
N VAL A 37 3.14 -1.19 8.16
CA VAL A 37 4.08 -0.07 8.36
C VAL A 37 3.42 1.05 9.17
N PHE A 38 2.15 1.36 8.91
CA PHE A 38 1.43 2.38 9.67
C PHE A 38 1.22 1.96 11.14
N MET A 39 0.83 0.70 11.38
CA MET A 39 0.66 0.14 12.72
C MET A 39 1.97 0.13 13.53
N ALA A 40 3.10 -0.14 12.88
CA ALA A 40 4.42 -0.13 13.54
C ALA A 40 4.81 1.27 14.05
N GLN A 41 4.27 2.35 13.47
CA GLN A 41 4.56 3.72 13.88
C GLN A 41 3.52 4.32 14.85
N LEU A 42 2.36 3.67 15.06
CA LEU A 42 1.31 4.21 15.93
C LEU A 42 1.68 4.22 17.41
N HIS A 43 2.45 3.24 17.88
CA HIS A 43 2.95 3.18 19.25
C HIS A 43 4.42 2.78 19.25
N PRO A 44 5.34 3.71 18.89
CA PRO A 44 6.75 3.39 18.74
C PRO A 44 7.40 3.11 20.10
N LEU A 45 7.99 1.93 20.26
CA LEU A 45 8.72 1.54 21.48
C LEU A 45 10.19 2.02 21.49
N ILE A 46 10.73 2.36 20.32
CA ILE A 46 12.11 2.85 20.16
C ILE A 46 12.05 4.19 19.42
N ALA A 47 12.59 5.23 20.06
CA ALA A 47 12.83 6.51 19.40
C ALA A 47 14.13 6.44 18.60
N PRO A 48 14.19 7.09 17.41
CA PRO A 48 15.41 7.12 16.63
C PRO A 48 16.51 7.88 17.39
N LYS A 49 17.61 7.19 17.71
CA LYS A 49 18.82 7.83 18.25
C LYS A 49 19.63 8.38 17.08
N ARG A 50 19.60 9.71 16.90
CA ARG A 50 20.40 10.39 15.87
C ARG A 50 21.89 10.26 16.22
N ALA A 51 22.67 9.62 15.35
CA ALA A 51 24.12 9.45 15.54
C ALA A 51 24.95 10.57 14.90
N ASP A 52 24.37 11.39 14.00
CA ASP A 52 25.09 12.48 13.36
C ASP A 52 24.12 13.61 12.99
N ILE A 53 24.15 14.69 13.76
CA ILE A 53 23.50 15.96 13.44
C ILE A 53 24.64 16.84 12.95
N ARG A 54 24.64 17.19 11.65
CA ARG A 54 25.51 18.27 11.16
C ARG A 54 25.29 19.50 12.06
N PRO A 55 26.34 20.03 12.70
CA PRO A 55 26.21 21.03 13.77
C PRO A 55 25.58 22.35 13.32
N ASP A 56 25.44 22.61 12.02
CA ASP A 56 24.96 23.87 11.47
C ASP A 56 23.42 24.08 11.50
N ARG A 57 22.65 23.20 12.15
CA ARG A 57 21.17 23.30 12.22
C ARG A 57 20.62 23.11 13.63
N VAL A 58 21.21 23.79 14.61
CA VAL A 58 20.59 23.96 15.94
C VAL A 58 19.64 25.16 15.84
N PRO A 59 18.34 25.04 16.17
CA PRO A 59 17.48 26.21 16.33
C PRO A 59 17.94 26.99 17.56
N GLU A 60 18.17 28.29 17.41
CA GLU A 60 18.40 29.26 18.51
C GLU A 60 17.21 29.32 19.48
#